data_AF-M6ZV78-F1
#
_entry.id   AF-M6ZV78-F1
#
_cell.length_a   1.000
_cell.length_b   1.000
_cell.length_c   1.000
_cell.angle_alpha   90.00
_cell.angle_beta   90.00
_cell.angle_gamma   90.00
#
_symmetry.space_group_name_H-M   'P 1'
#
loop_
_entity.id
_entity.type
_entity.pdbx_description
1 polymer ?
#
loop_
_entity_poly.entity_id
_entity_poly.type
_entity_poly.pdbx_seq_one_letter_code
_entity_poly.pdbx_strand_id
1 'polypeptide(L)'
;MGVMIPFRSILNSLKSYEAGKPIELVVREFGIDPNRIIKLGSNENPFGCAESVMEVVRQAISKMSFYPDDSYLDLKTAIASKFDLTTDRIIP
;
A
#
# COMPACT_ATOMS: atom_id res chain seq x y z
N MET A 1 -25.20 -28.13 -1.56
CA MET A 1 -25.69 -27.13 -0.58
C MET A 1 -24.51 -26.79 0.31
N GLY A 2 -23.89 -25.62 0.13
CA GLY A 2 -22.65 -25.27 0.85
C GLY A 2 -22.93 -24.95 2.32
N VAL A 3 -22.14 -25.49 3.23
CA VAL A 3 -22.21 -25.13 4.65
C VAL A 3 -21.74 -23.69 4.80
N MET A 4 -22.63 -22.81 5.27
CA MET A 4 -22.26 -21.45 5.61
C MET A 4 -21.51 -21.48 6.94
N ILE A 5 -20.21 -21.24 6.90
CA ILE A 5 -19.37 -21.17 8.10
C ILE A 5 -19.61 -19.79 8.73
N PRO A 6 -20.17 -19.71 9.96
CA PRO A 6 -20.44 -18.44 10.59
C PRO A 6 -19.14 -17.74 10.98
N PHE A 7 -19.05 -16.44 10.69
CA PHE A 7 -17.99 -15.58 11.22
C PHE A 7 -18.23 -15.28 12.70
N ARG A 8 -17.18 -14.80 13.41
CA ARG A 8 -17.33 -14.28 14.78
C ARG A 8 -18.36 -13.14 14.80
N SER A 9 -19.25 -13.15 15.79
CA SER A 9 -20.37 -12.19 15.90
C SER A 9 -19.95 -10.72 15.86
N ILE A 10 -18.73 -10.41 16.31
CA ILE A 10 -18.16 -9.05 16.22
C ILE A 10 -18.10 -8.53 14.78
N LEU A 11 -17.95 -9.38 13.77
CA LEU A 11 -17.91 -8.94 12.37
C LEU A 11 -19.27 -8.42 11.89
N ASN A 12 -20.37 -8.82 12.54
CA ASN A 12 -21.71 -8.34 12.18
C ASN A 12 -21.95 -6.87 12.53
N SER A 13 -21.17 -6.31 13.46
CA SER A 13 -21.25 -4.88 13.81
C SER A 13 -20.35 -4.00 12.96
N LEU A 14 -19.45 -4.58 12.16
CA LEU A 14 -18.54 -3.84 11.30
C LEU A 14 -19.24 -3.49 9.99
N LYS A 15 -19.10 -2.22 9.58
CA LYS A 15 -19.43 -1.83 8.21
C LYS A 15 -18.28 -2.25 7.28
N SER A 16 -18.63 -2.75 6.11
CA SER A 16 -17.64 -3.01 5.06
C SER A 16 -16.91 -1.71 4.69
N TYR A 17 -15.60 -1.81 4.49
CA TYR A 17 -14.82 -0.70 3.96
C TYR A 17 -15.14 -0.50 2.48
N GLU A 18 -15.59 0.69 2.13
CA GLU A 18 -15.82 1.09 0.74
C GLU A 18 -14.57 1.78 0.20
N ALA A 19 -13.75 1.04 -0.52
CA ALA A 19 -12.56 1.58 -1.17
C ALA A 19 -12.95 2.61 -2.24
N GLY A 20 -12.09 3.62 -2.43
CA GLY A 20 -12.23 4.56 -3.53
C GLY A 20 -12.28 3.84 -4.88
N LYS A 21 -13.17 4.30 -5.76
CA LYS A 21 -13.40 3.67 -7.06
C LYS A 21 -12.13 3.73 -7.94
N PRO A 22 -11.60 2.59 -8.43
CA PRO A 22 -10.45 2.59 -9.33
C PRO A 22 -10.73 3.34 -10.64
N ILE A 23 -9.68 3.90 -11.25
CA ILE A 23 -9.78 4.61 -12.54
C ILE A 23 -10.46 3.71 -13.58
N GLU A 24 -10.08 2.44 -13.63
CA GLU A 24 -10.57 1.48 -14.61
C GLU A 24 -12.09 1.30 -14.52
N LEU A 25 -12.65 1.36 -13.31
CA LEU A 25 -14.09 1.30 -13.11
C LEU A 25 -14.78 2.63 -13.46
N VAL A 26 -14.13 3.78 -13.23
CA VAL A 26 -14.64 5.09 -13.67
C VAL A 26 -14.72 5.16 -15.18
N VAL A 27 -13.67 4.73 -15.90
CA VAL A 27 -13.63 4.65 -17.37
C VAL A 27 -14.79 3.79 -17.89
N ARG A 28 -14.94 2.59 -17.33
CA ARG A 28 -15.97 1.64 -17.79
C ARG A 28 -17.39 2.13 -17.54
N GLU A 29 -17.65 2.74 -16.40
CA GLU A 29 -19.00 3.16 -16.02
C GLU A 29 -19.45 4.44 -16.74
N PHE A 30 -18.54 5.40 -16.92
CA PHE A 30 -18.88 6.71 -17.47
C PHE A 30 -18.45 6.91 -18.93
N GLY A 31 -17.75 5.95 -19.53
CA GLY A 31 -17.29 6.03 -20.93
C GLY A 31 -16.27 7.15 -21.17
N ILE A 32 -15.52 7.54 -20.14
CA ILE A 32 -14.55 8.62 -20.20
C ILE A 32 -13.22 8.09 -20.74
N ASP A 33 -12.61 8.81 -21.68
CA ASP A 33 -11.24 8.53 -22.14
C ASP A 33 -10.28 8.52 -20.94
N PRO A 34 -9.53 7.43 -20.71
CA PRO A 34 -8.56 7.34 -19.62
C PRO A 34 -7.59 8.53 -19.53
N ASN A 35 -7.19 9.10 -20.67
CA ASN A 35 -6.27 10.24 -20.73
C ASN A 35 -6.89 11.55 -20.22
N ARG A 36 -8.21 11.59 -20.05
CA ARG A 36 -8.95 12.74 -19.53
C ARG A 36 -9.26 12.63 -18.04
N ILE A 37 -8.81 11.55 -17.39
CA ILE A 37 -9.03 11.34 -15.96
C ILE A 37 -7.90 11.98 -15.17
N ILE A 38 -8.26 12.93 -14.31
CA ILE A 38 -7.35 13.52 -13.33
C ILE A 38 -7.61 12.84 -11.99
N LYS A 39 -6.63 12.09 -11.49
CA LYS A 39 -6.75 11.33 -10.23
C LYS A 39 -6.38 12.20 -9.03
N LEU A 40 -7.38 12.55 -8.20
CA LEU A 40 -7.21 13.35 -6.98
C LEU A 40 -7.90 12.72 -5.75
N GLY A 41 -8.34 11.46 -5.84
CA GLY A 41 -9.20 10.82 -4.83
C GLY A 41 -8.49 9.98 -3.76
N SER A 42 -7.16 9.89 -3.77
CA SER A 42 -6.41 8.93 -2.93
C SER A 42 -5.16 9.49 -2.25
N ASN A 43 -5.00 10.83 -2.22
CA ASN A 43 -3.84 11.52 -1.63
C ASN A 43 -2.48 11.05 -2.19
N GLU A 44 -2.45 10.64 -3.46
CA GLU A 44 -1.22 10.19 -4.12
C GLU A 44 -0.32 11.37 -4.47
N ASN A 45 0.99 11.15 -4.41
CA ASN A 45 1.98 12.15 -4.81
C ASN A 45 2.00 12.28 -6.35
N PRO A 46 1.62 13.44 -6.94
CA PRO A 46 1.58 13.62 -8.40
C PRO A 46 2.97 13.57 -9.05
N PHE A 47 4.05 13.70 -8.28
CA PHE A 47 5.43 13.63 -8.78
C PHE A 47 5.97 12.20 -8.86
N GLY A 48 5.22 11.21 -8.39
CA GLY A 48 5.69 9.82 -8.31
C GLY A 48 6.75 9.61 -7.22
N CYS A 49 7.52 8.52 -7.38
CA CYS A 49 8.63 8.20 -6.48
C CYS A 49 9.90 8.96 -6.86
N ALA A 50 10.76 9.25 -5.87
CA ALA A 50 12.08 9.80 -6.12
C ALA A 50 12.93 8.87 -7.01
N GLU A 51 13.77 9.43 -7.88
CA GLU A 51 14.62 8.66 -8.81
C GLU A 51 15.53 7.66 -8.11
N SER A 52 16.11 8.05 -6.98
CA SER A 52 16.94 7.16 -6.15
C SER A 52 16.17 5.93 -5.65
N VAL A 53 14.89 6.09 -5.33
CA VAL A 53 14.02 4.98 -4.90
C VAL A 53 13.72 4.06 -6.09
N MET A 54 13.41 4.63 -7.26
CA MET A 54 13.17 3.83 -8.47
C MET A 54 14.37 2.96 -8.83
N GLU A 55 15.59 3.49 -8.69
CA GLU A 55 16.81 2.75 -8.98
C GLU A 55 17.03 1.59 -8.01
N VAL A 56 16.90 1.82 -6.70
CA VAL A 56 17.04 0.77 -5.68
C VAL A 56 15.99 -0.34 -5.86
N VAL A 57 14.75 0.03 -6.19
CA VAL A 57 13.68 -0.95 -6.45
C VAL A 57 14.02 -1.82 -7.67
N ARG A 58 14.54 -1.25 -8.76
CA ARG A 58 14.97 -2.02 -9.94
C ARG A 58 16.04 -3.05 -9.57
N GLN A 59 17.00 -2.66 -8.75
CA GLN A 59 18.06 -3.55 -8.28
C GLN A 59 17.53 -4.66 -7.36
N ALA A 60 16.47 -4.40 -6.61
CA ALA A 60 15.85 -5.35 -5.69
C ALA A 60 15.03 -6.45 -6.38
N ILE A 61 14.65 -6.29 -7.65
CA ILE A 61 13.78 -7.24 -8.39
C ILE A 61 14.34 -8.66 -8.34
N SER A 62 15.66 -8.83 -8.51
CA SER A 62 16.31 -10.15 -8.51
C SER A 62 16.25 -10.88 -7.15
N LYS A 63 15.88 -10.18 -6.08
CA LYS A 63 15.80 -10.71 -4.72
C LYS A 63 14.37 -10.96 -4.23
N MET A 64 13.34 -10.63 -5.03
CA MET A 64 11.93 -10.72 -4.61
C MET A 64 11.43 -12.15 -4.33
N SER A 65 12.19 -13.18 -4.67
CA SER A 65 11.90 -14.56 -4.29
C SER A 65 12.25 -14.89 -2.83
N PHE A 66 13.04 -14.04 -2.17
CA PHE A 66 13.43 -14.23 -0.78
C PHE A 66 12.48 -13.49 0.15
N TYR A 67 12.27 -14.04 1.35
CA TYR A 67 11.64 -13.30 2.43
C TYR A 67 12.49 -12.08 2.81
N PRO A 68 11.85 -10.96 3.19
CA PRO A 68 12.58 -9.83 3.75
C PRO A 68 13.21 -10.20 5.11
N ASP A 69 14.13 -9.35 5.58
CA ASP A 69 14.57 -9.39 6.97
C ASP A 69 13.39 -9.04 7.89
N ASP A 70 12.91 -10.03 8.65
CA ASP A 70 11.77 -9.90 9.57
C ASP A 70 12.06 -8.98 10.78
N SER A 71 13.33 -8.64 11.03
CA SER A 71 13.67 -7.67 12.06
C SER A 71 13.44 -6.21 11.63
N TYR A 72 13.42 -5.96 10.31
CA TYR A 72 13.38 -4.63 9.68
C TYR A 72 14.51 -3.72 10.17
N LEU A 73 15.68 -4.28 10.50
CA LEU A 73 16.74 -3.56 11.22
C LEU A 73 17.22 -2.32 10.45
N ASP A 74 17.47 -2.46 9.15
CA ASP A 74 17.95 -1.36 8.30
C ASP A 74 16.94 -0.22 8.23
N LEU A 75 15.66 -0.55 8.03
CA LEU A 75 14.58 0.44 7.96
C LEU A 75 14.38 1.16 9.30
N LYS A 76 14.32 0.41 10.40
CA LYS A 76 14.19 0.97 11.75
C LYS A 76 15.36 1.87 12.08
N THR A 77 16.59 1.48 11.75
CA THR A 77 17.79 2.28 12.00
C THR A 77 17.76 3.59 11.21
N ALA A 78 17.36 3.55 9.94
CA ALA A 78 17.25 4.75 9.11
C ALA A 78 16.18 5.74 9.63
N ILE A 79 15.02 5.23 10.02
CA ILE A 79 13.93 6.05 10.60
C ILE A 79 14.37 6.61 11.96
N ALA A 80 14.97 5.79 12.83
CA ALA A 80 15.46 6.19 14.14
C ALA A 80 16.45 7.36 14.02
N SER A 81 17.44 7.23 13.14
CA SER A 81 18.42 8.30 12.90
C SER A 81 17.78 9.57 12.34
N LYS A 82 16.79 9.45 11.45
CA LYS A 82 16.11 10.61 10.85
C LYS A 82 15.33 11.44 11.87
N PHE A 83 14.74 10.79 12.86
CA PHE A 83 13.85 11.42 13.84
C PHE A 83 14.47 11.56 15.23
N ASP A 84 15.76 11.26 15.39
CA ASP A 84 16.47 11.26 16.68
C ASP A 84 15.77 10.38 17.74
N LEU A 85 15.46 9.15 17.33
CA LEU A 85 14.82 8.13 18.15
C LEU A 85 15.71 6.90 18.28
N THR A 86 15.30 5.97 19.14
CA THR A 86 15.86 4.63 19.24
C THR A 86 14.99 3.60 18.51
N THR A 87 15.57 2.49 18.06
CA THR A 87 14.86 1.50 17.23
C THR A 87 13.72 0.78 17.97
N ASP A 88 13.73 0.73 19.31
CA ASP A 88 12.64 0.19 20.15
C ASP A 88 11.37 1.06 20.11
N ARG A 89 11.44 2.26 19.52
CA ARG A 89 10.29 3.15 19.31
C ARG A 89 9.65 3.02 17.93
N ILE A 90 10.12 2.08 17.10
CA ILE A 90 9.67 1.91 15.72
C ILE A 90 9.18 0.48 15.51
N ILE A 91 7.93 0.33 15.10
CA ILE A 91 7.35 -0.95 14.66
C ILE A 91 7.37 -1.03 13.13
N PRO A 92 7.44 -2.26 12.56
CA PRO A 92 7.16 -2.47 11.14
C PRO A 92 5.75 -1.99 10.75
#